data_AF-A0A2K3M0L8-F1
#
_entry.id   AF-A0A2K3M0L8-F1
#
_cell.length_a   1.000
_cell.length_b   1.000
_cell.length_c   1.000
_cell.angle_alpha   90.00
_cell.angle_beta   90.00
_cell.angle_gamma   90.00
#
_symmetry.space_group_name_H-M   'P 1'
#
loop_
_entity.id
_entity.type
_entity.pdbx_description
1 polymer ?
#
loop_
_entity_poly.entity_id
_entity_poly.type
_entity_poly.pdbx_seq_one_letter_code
_entity_poly.pdbx_strand_id
1 'polypeptide(L)'
;MPELLWKAYIDFETAECEFERARELYERLLDRTKHLKRARRVFEEALNYFRSSAPDLKEERAMLLEKWINFEAPSGELGDVSLVQSKLPKKLKKRRQVSTEKDGSSRIEEFIGYLFPEATQTTNLKILEAAYKWKKQKL
;
A
#
# COMPACT_ATOMS: atom_id res chain seq x y z
N MET A 1 8.80 19.07 10.01
CA MET A 1 7.49 19.08 9.33
C MET A 1 7.09 20.49 8.92
N PRO A 2 7.31 20.90 7.67
CA PRO A 2 6.82 22.12 7.04
C PRO A 2 5.31 22.23 7.14
N GLU A 3 4.54 21.15 7.02
CA GLU A 3 3.08 21.22 7.22
C GLU A 3 2.69 21.66 8.64
N LEU A 4 3.46 21.28 9.67
CA LEU A 4 3.26 21.80 11.03
C LEU A 4 3.59 23.29 11.10
N LEU A 5 4.59 23.75 10.35
CA LEU A 5 4.95 25.16 10.29
C LEU A 5 3.87 25.97 9.55
N TRP A 6 3.39 25.48 8.40
CA TRP A 6 2.30 26.10 7.64
C TRP A 6 0.99 26.09 8.44
N LYS A 7 0.68 24.98 9.12
CA LYS A 7 -0.46 24.89 10.02
C LYS A 7 -0.32 25.85 11.20
N ALA A 8 0.82 25.85 11.89
CA ALA A 8 1.07 26.76 13.01
C ALA A 8 1.02 28.23 12.57
N TYR A 9 1.48 28.55 11.36
CA TYR A 9 1.44 29.90 10.82
C TYR A 9 0.02 30.32 10.43
N ILE A 10 -0.77 29.43 9.82
CA ILE A 10 -2.18 29.66 9.56
C ILE A 10 -2.96 29.81 10.90
N ASP A 11 -2.68 28.95 11.87
CA ASP A 11 -3.30 28.99 13.21
C ASP A 11 -2.93 30.31 13.92
N PHE A 12 -1.70 30.80 13.76
CA PHE A 12 -1.23 32.09 14.28
C PHE A 12 -1.96 33.28 13.64
N GLU A 13 -1.98 33.36 12.30
CA GLU A 13 -2.68 34.45 11.59
C GLU A 13 -4.19 34.42 11.88
N THR A 14 -4.76 33.24 12.08
CA THR A 14 -6.17 33.08 12.49
C THR A 14 -6.39 33.60 13.92
N ALA A 15 -5.46 33.35 14.84
CA ALA A 15 -5.53 33.85 16.21
C ALA A 15 -5.40 35.38 16.29
N GLU A 16 -4.59 35.98 15.41
CA GLU A 16 -4.46 37.43 15.25
C GLU A 16 -5.63 38.07 14.47
N CYS A 17 -6.66 37.29 14.10
CA CYS A 17 -7.81 37.72 13.28
C CYS A 17 -7.45 38.21 11.86
N GLU A 18 -6.27 37.88 11.35
CA GLU A 18 -5.78 38.21 10.01
C GLU A 18 -6.27 37.16 8.98
N PHE A 19 -7.60 37.08 8.82
CA PHE A 19 -8.26 36.02 8.03
C PHE A 19 -7.87 36.04 6.54
N GLU A 20 -7.54 37.21 5.99
CA GLU A 20 -7.13 37.35 4.59
C GLU A 20 -5.77 36.71 4.34
N ARG A 21 -4.81 36.94 5.23
CA ARG A 21 -3.49 36.30 5.18
C ARG A 21 -3.57 34.81 5.44
N ALA A 22 -4.38 34.40 6.42
CA ALA A 22 -4.64 32.99 6.69
C ALA A 22 -5.21 32.28 5.45
N ARG A 23 -6.12 32.93 4.71
CA ARG A 23 -6.69 32.41 3.47
C ARG A 23 -5.66 32.28 2.35
N GLU A 24 -4.83 33.30 2.12
CA GLU A 24 -3.77 33.23 1.10
C GLU A 24 -2.77 32.10 1.39
N LEU A 25 -2.39 31.93 2.67
CA LEU A 25 -1.51 30.85 3.09
C LEU A 25 -2.15 29.48 2.88
N TYR A 26 -3.45 29.36 3.19
CA TYR A 26 -4.19 28.13 2.96
C TYR A 26 -4.30 27.79 1.47
N GLU A 27 -4.61 28.76 0.60
CA GLU A 27 -4.70 28.56 -0.85
C GLU A 27 -3.35 28.11 -1.44
N ARG A 28 -2.24 28.75 -1.04
CA ARG A 28 -0.88 28.34 -1.45
C ARG A 28 -0.52 26.93 -1.01
N LEU A 29 -0.89 26.56 0.22
CA LEU A 29 -0.69 25.21 0.74
C LEU A 29 -1.53 24.19 -0.05
N LEU A 30 -2.77 24.55 -0.36
CA LEU A 30 -3.70 23.68 -1.06
C LEU A 30 -3.23 23.40 -2.49
N ASP A 31 -2.75 24.41 -3.21
CA ASP A 31 -2.20 24.24 -4.56
C ASP A 31 -0.96 23.33 -4.56
N ARG A 32 -0.07 23.46 -3.56
CA ARG A 32 1.10 22.59 -3.41
C ARG A 32 0.72 21.13 -3.12
N THR A 33 -0.39 20.87 -2.42
CA THR A 33 -0.78 19.53 -1.96
C THR A 33 -1.84 18.85 -2.84
N LYS A 34 -2.56 19.59 -3.69
CA LYS A 34 -3.65 19.09 -4.53
C LYS A 34 -3.22 17.97 -5.47
N HIS A 35 -2.03 18.08 -6.06
CA HIS A 35 -1.48 17.08 -6.98
C HIS A 35 -1.18 15.75 -6.27
N LEU A 36 -0.69 15.81 -5.03
CA LEU A 36 -0.39 14.63 -4.22
C LEU A 36 -1.67 13.87 -3.86
N LYS A 37 -2.71 14.58 -3.42
CA LYS A 37 -4.01 13.97 -3.10
C LYS A 37 -4.62 13.25 -4.31
N ARG A 38 -4.55 13.87 -5.49
CA ARG A 38 -5.04 13.25 -6.74
C ARG A 38 -4.23 12.02 -7.13
N ALA A 39 -2.90 12.09 -7.06
CA ALA A 39 -2.04 10.96 -7.37
C ALA A 39 -2.29 9.77 -6.45
N ARG A 40 -2.37 10.00 -5.13
CA ARG A 40 -2.72 8.95 -4.14
C ARG A 40 -4.03 8.25 -4.47
N ARG A 41 -5.08 9.02 -4.79
CA ARG A 41 -6.37 8.47 -5.18
C ARG A 41 -6.26 7.53 -6.38
N VAL A 42 -5.51 7.92 -7.41
CA VAL A 42 -5.29 7.07 -8.60
C VAL A 42 -4.55 5.78 -8.23
N PHE A 43 -3.52 5.86 -7.39
CA PHE A 43 -2.83 4.66 -6.90
C PHE A 43 -3.74 3.74 -6.09
N GLU A 44 -4.61 4.30 -5.24
CA GLU A 44 -5.59 3.54 -4.47
C GLU A 44 -6.63 2.84 -5.35
N GLU A 45 -7.15 3.55 -6.35
CA GLU A 45 -8.08 2.99 -7.33
C GLU A 45 -7.43 1.84 -8.11
N ALA A 46 -6.18 2.02 -8.55
CA ALA A 46 -5.42 0.97 -9.22
C ALA A 46 -5.13 -0.23 -8.30
N LEU A 47 -4.80 0.00 -7.02
CA LEU A 47 -4.66 -1.09 -6.06
C LEU A 47 -5.95 -1.84 -5.84
N ASN A 48 -7.08 -1.14 -5.76
CA ASN A 48 -8.38 -1.77 -5.60
C ASN A 48 -8.71 -2.67 -6.80
N TYR A 49 -8.42 -2.21 -8.02
CA TYR A 49 -8.55 -3.01 -9.23
C TYR A 49 -7.73 -4.32 -9.17
N PHE A 50 -6.46 -4.26 -8.77
CA PHE A 50 -5.64 -5.48 -8.62
C PHE A 50 -6.12 -6.40 -7.49
N ARG A 51 -6.85 -5.87 -6.50
CA ARG A 51 -7.44 -6.67 -5.43
C ARG A 51 -8.72 -7.39 -5.87
N SER A 52 -9.61 -6.70 -6.57
CA SER A 52 -10.93 -7.21 -6.93
C SER A 52 -10.97 -7.92 -8.28
N SER A 53 -10.32 -7.33 -9.28
CA SER A 53 -10.54 -7.66 -10.69
C SER A 53 -9.41 -8.48 -11.28
N ALA A 54 -8.19 -8.37 -10.73
CA ALA A 54 -7.01 -9.07 -11.23
C ALA A 54 -6.12 -9.64 -10.08
N PRO A 55 -6.64 -10.54 -9.23
CA PRO A 55 -5.93 -11.04 -8.05
C PRO A 55 -4.69 -11.90 -8.36
N ASP A 56 -4.61 -12.44 -9.59
CA ASP A 56 -3.49 -13.25 -10.04
C ASP A 56 -2.30 -12.42 -10.52
N LEU A 57 -2.52 -11.15 -10.88
CA LEU A 57 -1.51 -10.18 -11.33
C LEU A 57 -0.74 -9.58 -10.13
N LYS A 58 -0.07 -10.47 -9.39
CA LYS A 58 0.63 -10.12 -8.15
C LYS A 58 1.93 -9.36 -8.40
N GLU A 59 2.56 -9.57 -9.53
CA GLU A 59 3.80 -8.89 -9.89
C GLU A 59 3.53 -7.43 -10.28
N GLU A 60 2.50 -7.19 -11.09
CA GLU A 60 2.03 -5.87 -11.50
C GLU A 60 1.53 -5.07 -10.30
N ARG A 61 0.79 -5.71 -9.38
CA ARG A 61 0.42 -5.11 -8.10
C ARG A 61 1.65 -4.74 -7.26
N ALA A 62 2.70 -5.56 -7.25
CA ALA A 62 3.93 -5.25 -6.54
C ALA A 62 4.67 -4.07 -7.19
N MET A 63 4.77 -4.05 -8.52
CA MET A 63 5.35 -2.93 -9.27
C MET A 63 4.60 -1.62 -9.02
N LEU A 64 3.27 -1.65 -8.98
CA LEU A 64 2.45 -0.48 -8.66
C LEU A 64 2.82 0.09 -7.28
N LEU A 65 2.95 -0.76 -6.26
CA LEU A 65 3.33 -0.34 -4.91
C LEU A 65 4.77 0.21 -4.85
N GLU A 66 5.71 -0.41 -5.58
CA GLU A 66 7.07 0.11 -5.71
C GLU A 66 7.09 1.50 -6.36
N LYS A 67 6.30 1.69 -7.42
CA LYS A 67 6.14 3.00 -8.09
C LYS A 67 5.50 4.03 -7.16
N TRP A 68 4.50 3.65 -6.37
CA TRP A 68 3.88 4.54 -5.40
C TRP A 68 4.87 4.97 -4.30
N ILE A 69 5.69 4.07 -3.75
CA ILE A 69 6.74 4.47 -2.80
C ILE A 69 7.75 5.43 -3.42
N ASN A 70 8.19 5.17 -4.65
CA ASN A 70 9.12 6.05 -5.35
C ASN A 70 8.50 7.42 -5.69
N PHE A 71 7.18 7.53 -5.69
CA PHE A 71 6.47 8.80 -5.82
C PHE A 71 6.39 9.55 -4.48
N GLU A 72 6.13 8.84 -3.38
CA GLU A 72 6.03 9.44 -2.03
C GLU A 72 7.40 9.81 -1.44
N ALA A 73 8.45 9.03 -1.71
CA ALA A 73 9.79 9.23 -1.16
C ALA A 73 10.45 10.58 -1.51
N PRO A 74 10.45 11.06 -2.78
CA PRO A 74 11.00 12.37 -3.12
C PRO A 74 10.05 13.52 -2.75
N SER A 75 8.78 13.23 -2.44
CA SER A 75 7.80 14.25 -2.05
C SER A 75 8.06 14.82 -0.64
N GLY A 76 9.14 14.40 0.01
CA GLY A 76 9.60 14.92 1.30
C GLY A 76 8.54 14.72 2.38
N GLU A 77 8.28 15.76 3.17
CA GLU A 77 7.31 15.70 4.26
C GLU A 77 5.85 15.85 3.83
N LEU A 78 5.57 16.20 2.56
CA LEU A 78 4.22 16.12 2.01
C LEU A 78 3.88 14.68 1.59
N GLY A 79 4.91 13.86 1.37
CA GLY A 79 4.81 12.44 1.07
C GLY A 79 4.58 11.61 2.33
N ASP A 80 3.83 10.52 2.21
CA ASP A 80 3.66 9.55 3.29
C ASP A 80 3.98 8.14 2.82
N VAL A 81 5.25 7.79 2.98
CA VAL A 81 5.80 6.48 2.60
C VAL A 81 5.23 5.36 3.49
N SER A 82 4.78 5.68 4.71
CA SER A 82 4.26 4.69 5.67
C SER A 82 2.94 4.06 5.19
N LEU A 83 2.13 4.83 4.46
CA LEU A 83 0.88 4.37 3.85
C LEU A 83 1.10 3.20 2.89
N VAL A 84 2.24 3.18 2.21
CA VAL A 84 2.54 2.19 1.16
C VAL A 84 3.47 1.09 1.69
N GLN A 85 4.39 1.42 2.61
CA GLN A 85 5.28 0.43 3.23
C GLN A 85 4.52 -0.71 3.90
N SER A 86 3.42 -0.42 4.58
CA SER A 86 2.55 -1.43 5.20
C SER A 86 1.85 -2.36 4.20
N LYS A 87 1.78 -1.96 2.93
CA LYS A 87 1.10 -2.68 1.84
C LYS A 87 2.07 -3.47 0.95
N LEU A 88 3.38 -3.22 1.05
CA LEU A 88 4.40 -3.85 0.22
C LEU A 88 4.42 -5.38 0.38
N PRO A 89 4.49 -6.13 -0.72
CA PRO A 89 4.61 -7.58 -0.65
C PRO A 89 6.02 -8.01 -0.26
N LYS A 90 6.10 -9.12 0.47
CA LYS A 90 7.36 -9.85 0.64
C LYS A 90 7.62 -10.69 -0.61
N LYS A 91 8.79 -10.54 -1.22
CA LYS A 91 9.27 -11.38 -2.33
C LYS A 91 9.72 -12.73 -1.77
N LEU A 92 9.16 -13.82 -2.27
CA LEU A 92 9.49 -15.19 -1.88
C LEU A 92 9.91 -15.97 -3.12
N LYS A 93 11.02 -16.71 -3.03
CA LYS A 93 11.38 -17.66 -4.09
C LYS A 93 10.52 -18.91 -3.92
N LYS A 94 9.65 -19.20 -4.89
CA LYS A 94 8.86 -20.44 -4.91
C LYS A 94 9.40 -21.35 -6.00
N ARG A 95 9.50 -22.64 -5.69
CA ARG A 95 9.82 -23.70 -6.64
C ARG A 95 8.53 -24.43 -6.99
N ARG A 96 8.17 -24.47 -8.27
CA ARG A 96 7.02 -25.24 -8.77
C ARG A 96 7.54 -26.24 -9.80
N GLN A 97 7.14 -27.49 -9.66
CA GLN A 97 7.45 -28.54 -10.63
C GLN A 97 6.38 -28.49 -11.73
N VAL A 98 6.80 -28.28 -12.97
CA VAL A 98 5.91 -28.33 -14.14
C VAL A 98 6.21 -29.63 -14.87
N SER A 99 5.21 -30.51 -14.95
CA SER A 99 5.28 -31.75 -15.72
C SER A 99 4.97 -31.43 -17.19
N THR A 100 5.95 -31.52 -18.07
CA THR A 100 5.72 -31.47 -19.52
C THR A 100 5.48 -32.91 -20.00
N GLU A 101 4.31 -33.18 -20.58
CA GLU A 101 3.81 -34.54 -20.86
C GLU A 101 4.53 -35.32 -21.98
N LYS A 102 5.62 -34.80 -22.58
CA LYS A 102 6.25 -35.46 -23.76
C LYS A 102 7.66 -36.00 -23.61
N ASP A 103 8.40 -35.63 -22.58
CA ASP A 103 9.70 -36.23 -22.27
C ASP A 103 9.88 -36.10 -20.76
N GLY A 104 10.16 -37.20 -20.05
CA GLY A 104 10.21 -37.30 -18.57
C GLY A 104 11.22 -36.39 -17.84
N SER A 105 11.69 -35.31 -18.46
CA SER A 105 12.44 -34.24 -17.84
C SER A 105 11.50 -33.31 -17.05
N SER A 106 11.57 -33.38 -15.72
CA SER A 106 10.96 -32.38 -14.85
C SER A 106 11.77 -31.08 -14.93
N ARG A 107 11.20 -30.02 -15.51
CA ARG A 107 11.80 -28.68 -15.47
C ARG A 107 11.39 -27.99 -14.17
N ILE A 108 12.36 -27.71 -13.30
CA ILE A 108 12.13 -26.83 -12.14
C ILE A 108 12.16 -25.40 -12.67
N GLU A 109 11.03 -24.72 -12.66
CA GLU A 109 10.97 -23.27 -12.89
C GLU A 109 10.97 -22.56 -11.53
N GLU A 110 11.99 -21.73 -11.31
CA GLU A 110 12.05 -20.84 -10.15
C GLU A 110 11.18 -19.63 -10.44
N PHE A 111 10.06 -19.49 -9.72
CA PHE A 111 9.14 -18.38 -9.88
C PHE A 111 9.20 -17.46 -8.66
N ILE A 112 9.17 -16.14 -8.87
CA ILE A 112 9.10 -15.16 -7.79
C ILE A 112 7.64 -15.06 -7.35
N GLY A 113 7.34 -15.56 -6.16
CA GLY A 113 6.04 -15.40 -5.53
C GLY A 113 5.98 -14.11 -4.71
N TYR A 114 4.85 -13.40 -4.77
CA TYR A 114 4.59 -12.25 -3.91
C TYR A 114 3.60 -12.62 -2.82
N LEU A 115 3.92 -12.23 -1.58
CA LEU A 115 3.08 -12.44 -0.41
C LEU A 115 2.72 -11.07 0.19
N PHE A 116 1.44 -10.68 0.04
CA PHE A 116 0.94 -9.40 0.55
C PHE A 116 0.57 -9.52 2.05
N PRO A 117 0.80 -8.48 2.88
CA PRO A 117 0.46 -8.48 4.31
C PRO A 117 -1.02 -8.77 4.62
N GLU A 118 -1.93 -8.38 3.75
CA GLU A 118 -3.37 -8.65 3.92
C GLU A 118 -3.71 -10.14 3.79
N ALA A 119 -2.98 -10.86 2.95
CA ALA A 119 -3.20 -12.29 2.73
C ALA A 119 -2.80 -13.11 3.96
N THR A 120 -1.74 -12.74 4.68
CA THR A 120 -1.28 -13.45 5.88
C THR A 120 -2.23 -13.31 7.06
N GLN A 121 -2.92 -12.17 7.20
CA GLN A 121 -3.95 -12.01 8.22
C GLN A 121 -5.09 -13.03 8.03
N THR A 122 -5.58 -13.22 6.80
CA THR A 122 -6.69 -14.16 6.54
C THR A 122 -6.33 -15.62 6.82
N THR A 123 -5.08 -16.03 6.57
CA THR A 123 -4.64 -17.40 6.84
C THR A 123 -4.51 -17.68 8.33
N ASN A 124 -4.00 -16.71 9.10
CA ASN A 124 -3.83 -16.86 10.55
C ASN A 124 -5.18 -17.03 11.27
N LEU A 125 -6.22 -16.29 10.84
CA LEU A 125 -7.56 -16.38 11.43
C LEU A 125 -8.20 -17.77 11.20
N LYS A 126 -8.04 -18.35 10.01
CA LYS A 126 -8.56 -19.70 9.71
C LYS A 126 -7.94 -20.79 10.58
N ILE A 127 -6.64 -20.68 10.89
CA ILE A 127 -5.95 -21.61 11.79
C ILE A 127 -6.52 -21.50 13.21
N LEU A 128 -6.75 -20.28 13.70
CA LEU A 128 -7.34 -20.04 15.02
C LEU A 128 -8.78 -20.56 15.13
N GLU A 129 -9.60 -20.34 14.10
CA GLU A 129 -10.96 -20.89 14.03
C GLU A 129 -10.96 -22.43 14.05
N ALA A 130 -10.07 -23.06 13.28
CA ALA A 130 -9.91 -24.51 13.28
C ALA A 130 -9.49 -25.05 14.65
N ALA A 131 -8.52 -24.38 15.32
CA ALA A 131 -8.10 -24.73 16.67
C ALA A 131 -9.24 -24.60 17.69
N TYR A 132 -10.05 -23.55 17.59
CA TYR A 132 -11.23 -23.36 18.45
C TYR A 132 -12.27 -24.47 18.23
N LYS A 133 -12.57 -24.82 16.97
CA LYS A 133 -13.48 -25.93 16.64
C LYS A 133 -12.97 -27.27 17.19
N TRP A 134 -11.67 -27.54 17.08
CA TRP A 134 -11.04 -28.75 17.63
C TRP A 134 -11.17 -28.82 19.16
N LYS A 135 -10.94 -27.70 19.86
CA LYS A 135 -11.14 -27.64 21.33
C LYS A 135 -12.59 -27.93 21.71
N LYS A 136 -13.55 -27.40 20.96
CA LYS A 136 -14.99 -27.63 21.19
C LYS A 136 -15.44 -29.08 20.97
N GLN A 137 -14.72 -29.85 20.13
CA GLN A 137 -14.99 -31.27 19.90
C GLN A 137 -14.39 -32.19 20.98
N LYS A 138 -13.48 -31.69 21.81
CA LYS A 138 -12.83 -32.44 22.90
C LYS A 138 -13.52 -32.28 24.25
N LEU A 139 -14.54 -31.42 24.33
CA LEU A 139 -15.46 -31.23 25.46
C LEU A 139 -16.78 -31.93 25.12
#